data_AF-A0A2D7TNB5-F1
#
_entry.id   AF-A0A2D7TNB5-F1
#
_cell.length_a   1.000
_cell.length_b   1.000
_cell.length_c   1.000
_cell.angle_alpha   90.00
_cell.angle_beta   90.00
_cell.angle_gamma   90.00
#
_symmetry.space_group_name_H-M   'P 1'
#
loop_
_entity.id
_entity.type
_entity.pdbx_description
1 polymer ?
#
loop_
_entity_poly.entity_id
_entity_poly.type
_entity_poly.pdbx_seq_one_letter_code
_entity_poly.pdbx_strand_id
1 'polypeptide(L)'
;MGDLVLMSMYESFSKGATAFQSFSGDPEMAALMDERSASPAGEFRGPNLFRMAYGAPTSPPRPILVQRMYHMPRKNLAQALELAPELDKLTKNLDVSIGVGLPMLATDHEMMGVVYRFNSLDHWGTAVDSMSQDPEFAALVEKANNLGAIKSSRMLMHI
;
A
#
# COMPACT_ATOMS: atom_id res chain seq x y z
N MET A 1 10.15 2.07 -18.66
CA MET A 1 9.78 3.00 -17.59
C MET A 1 9.20 2.19 -16.45
N GLY A 2 9.72 2.36 -15.24
CA GLY A 2 9.26 1.67 -14.03
C GLY A 2 9.65 2.49 -12.80
N ASP A 3 8.94 2.27 -11.71
CA ASP A 3 9.20 2.95 -10.44
C ASP A 3 9.92 1.98 -9.49
N LEU A 4 11.04 2.42 -8.91
CA LEU A 4 11.65 1.72 -7.78
C LEU A 4 11.04 2.26 -6.49
N VAL A 5 10.47 1.38 -5.67
CA VAL A 5 9.79 1.77 -4.43
C VAL A 5 10.52 1.15 -3.25
N LEU A 6 11.11 1.99 -2.41
CA LEU A 6 11.62 1.59 -1.10
C LEU A 6 10.51 1.78 -0.07
N MET A 7 10.20 0.72 0.69
CA MET A 7 9.22 0.77 1.77
C MET A 7 9.81 0.19 3.05
N SER A 8 9.50 0.82 4.16
CA SER A 8 9.81 0.31 5.50
C SER A 8 8.56 0.40 6.35
N MET A 9 8.34 -0.62 7.17
CA MET A 9 7.22 -0.69 8.10
C MET A 9 7.77 -0.66 9.52
N TYR A 10 7.15 0.16 10.38
CA TYR A 10 7.53 0.32 11.78
C TYR A 10 6.32 0.14 12.67
N GLU A 11 6.53 -0.38 13.88
CA GLU A 11 5.46 -0.57 14.87
C GLU A 11 4.88 0.75 15.40
N SER A 12 5.63 1.85 15.30
CA SER A 12 5.18 3.17 15.73
C SER A 12 5.88 4.30 14.96
N PHE A 13 5.26 5.49 14.96
CA PHE A 13 5.86 6.68 14.36
C PHE A 13 7.18 7.06 15.04
N SER A 14 7.30 6.90 16.36
CA SER A 14 8.55 7.20 17.07
C SER A 14 9.69 6.30 16.60
N LYS A 15 9.45 4.99 16.45
CA LYS A 15 10.47 4.06 15.92
C LYS A 15 10.85 4.42 14.48
N GLY A 16 9.85 4.74 13.65
CA GLY A 16 10.09 5.21 12.27
C GLY A 16 10.92 6.49 12.23
N ALA A 17 10.56 7.50 13.02
CA ALA A 17 11.28 8.78 13.10
C ALA A 17 12.73 8.60 13.55
N THR A 18 12.97 7.76 14.56
CA THR A 18 14.34 7.41 14.99
C THR A 18 15.14 6.76 13.86
N ALA A 19 14.56 5.79 13.15
CA ALA A 19 15.23 5.16 12.02
C ALA A 19 15.54 6.15 10.89
N PHE A 20 14.59 7.01 10.53
CA PHE A 20 14.78 8.06 9.52
C PHE A 20 15.87 9.06 9.93
N GLN A 21 15.91 9.46 11.20
CA GLN A 21 16.94 10.36 11.72
C GLN A 21 18.32 9.73 11.62
N SER A 22 18.47 8.47 12.04
CA SER A 22 19.74 7.75 11.94
C SER A 22 20.20 7.62 10.48
N PHE A 23 19.31 7.23 9.58
CA PHE A 23 19.61 7.06 8.17
C PHE A 23 19.98 8.38 7.47
N SER A 24 19.33 9.48 7.84
CA SER A 24 19.63 10.81 7.28
C SER A 24 20.98 11.36 7.72
N GLY A 25 21.50 10.89 8.86
CA GLY A 25 22.83 11.24 9.36
C GLY A 25 23.94 10.30 8.91
N ASP A 26 23.63 9.25 8.14
CA ASP A 26 24.58 8.24 7.70
C ASP A 26 25.50 8.80 6.59
N PRO A 27 26.84 8.81 6.75
CA PRO A 27 27.78 9.26 5.72
C PRO A 27 27.65 8.51 4.39
N GLU A 28 27.32 7.22 4.41
CA GLU A 28 27.13 6.44 3.18
C GLU A 28 25.88 6.90 2.43
N MET A 29 24.83 7.25 3.17
CA MET A 29 23.61 7.80 2.59
C MET A 29 23.84 9.19 1.98
N ALA A 30 24.65 10.03 2.64
CA ALA A 30 25.06 11.32 2.10
C ALA A 30 25.84 11.14 0.78
N ALA A 31 26.82 10.24 0.75
CA ALA A 31 27.60 9.94 -0.45
C ALA A 31 26.71 9.43 -1.61
N LEU A 32 25.75 8.55 -1.32
CA LEU A 32 24.79 8.07 -2.32
C LEU A 32 23.93 9.22 -2.89
N MET A 33 23.51 10.16 -2.03
CA MET A 33 22.72 11.32 -2.45
C MET A 33 23.53 12.32 -3.27
N ASP A 34 24.83 12.48 -2.99
CA ASP A 34 25.75 13.29 -3.80
C ASP A 34 25.96 12.67 -5.19
N GLU A 35 26.22 11.36 -5.26
CA GLU A 35 26.35 10.64 -6.54
C GLU A 35 25.08 10.78 -7.39
N ARG A 36 23.92 10.56 -6.77
CA ARG A 36 22.61 10.76 -7.42
C ARG A 36 22.43 12.19 -7.94
N SER A 37 22.87 13.18 -7.17
CA SER A 37 22.72 14.60 -7.55
C SER A 37 23.64 14.98 -8.72
N ALA A 38 24.83 14.37 -8.80
CA ALA A 38 25.76 14.57 -9.90
C ALA A 38 25.30 13.91 -11.21
N SER A 39 24.55 12.80 -11.14
CA SER A 39 24.04 12.08 -12.32
C SER A 39 22.59 11.59 -12.10
N PRO A 40 21.59 12.45 -12.28
CA PRO A 40 20.20 12.09 -12.00
C PRO A 40 19.66 11.14 -13.07
N ALA A 41 19.47 9.88 -12.70
CA ALA A 41 18.83 8.85 -13.54
C ALA A 41 17.30 8.73 -13.31
N GLY A 42 16.74 9.45 -12.34
CA GLY A 42 15.33 9.40 -11.98
C GLY A 42 14.89 10.50 -11.01
N GLU A 43 13.58 10.58 -10.76
CA GLU A 43 12.96 11.54 -9.84
C GLU A 43 12.68 10.88 -8.48
N PHE A 44 13.09 11.52 -7.38
CA PHE A 44 12.75 11.05 -6.04
C PHE A 44 11.43 11.66 -5.59
N ARG A 45 10.47 10.82 -5.18
CA ARG A 45 9.16 11.25 -4.70
C ARG A 45 8.94 10.78 -3.26
N GLY A 46 8.55 11.70 -2.38
CA GLY A 46 8.30 11.42 -0.96
C GLY A 46 9.33 12.09 -0.03
N PRO A 47 9.44 11.64 1.23
CA PRO A 47 8.77 10.46 1.78
C PRO A 47 7.26 10.65 1.92
N ASN A 48 6.50 9.60 1.61
CA ASN A 48 5.09 9.52 1.98
C ASN A 48 4.95 8.56 3.16
N LEU A 49 4.22 8.98 4.18
CA LEU A 49 4.01 8.21 5.40
C LEU A 49 2.54 7.84 5.53
N PHE A 50 2.28 6.55 5.68
CA PHE A 50 0.94 6.01 5.90
C PHE A 50 0.89 5.26 7.23
N ARG A 51 -0.25 5.33 7.92
CA ARG A 51 -0.58 4.40 9.01
C ARG A 51 -1.42 3.25 8.49
N MET A 52 -1.15 2.05 8.96
CA MET A 52 -2.06 0.91 8.73
C MET A 52 -3.28 1.10 9.63
N ALA A 53 -4.45 1.35 9.04
CA ALA A 53 -5.72 1.47 9.73
C ALA A 53 -6.44 0.12 9.88
N TYR A 54 -6.14 -0.83 9.01
CA TYR A 54 -6.62 -2.21 9.08
C TYR A 54 -5.58 -3.16 8.48
N GLY A 55 -5.46 -4.36 9.05
CA GLY A 55 -4.54 -5.40 8.58
C GLY A 55 -3.06 -5.06 8.82
N ALA A 56 -2.27 -6.07 9.14
CA ALA A 56 -0.82 -5.95 9.30
C ALA A 56 -0.09 -6.52 8.08
N PRO A 57 1.16 -6.11 7.81
CA PRO A 57 2.05 -6.87 6.93
C PRO A 57 2.16 -8.32 7.39
N THR A 58 2.36 -9.24 6.44
CA THR A 58 2.63 -10.64 6.75
C THR A 58 4.07 -10.82 7.24
N SER A 59 4.29 -11.88 8.02
CA SER A 59 5.63 -12.34 8.41
C SER A 59 5.76 -13.82 8.03
N PRO A 60 6.60 -14.18 7.04
CA PRO A 60 7.43 -13.29 6.21
C PRO A 60 6.61 -12.38 5.27
N PRO A 61 7.17 -11.27 4.77
CA PRO A 61 6.52 -10.43 3.76
C PRO A 61 6.22 -11.22 2.48
N ARG A 62 4.99 -11.10 1.96
CA ARG A 62 4.63 -11.67 0.66
C ARG A 62 5.35 -10.90 -0.48
N PRO A 63 5.84 -11.58 -1.53
CA PRO A 63 6.69 -10.97 -2.56
C PRO A 63 5.91 -10.12 -3.59
N ILE A 64 4.59 -10.31 -3.71
CA ILE A 64 3.74 -9.59 -4.66
C ILE A 64 2.72 -8.76 -3.88
N LEU A 65 2.73 -7.44 -4.09
CA LEU A 65 1.79 -6.51 -3.49
C LEU A 65 1.04 -5.78 -4.59
N VAL A 66 -0.28 -5.72 -4.51
CA VAL A 66 -1.09 -4.85 -5.36
C VAL A 66 -1.68 -3.73 -4.51
N GLN A 67 -1.29 -2.50 -4.80
CA GLN A 67 -1.82 -1.31 -4.14
C GLN A 67 -2.89 -0.68 -5.03
N ARG A 68 -4.08 -0.45 -4.47
CA ARG A 68 -5.15 0.34 -5.07
C ARG A 68 -5.32 1.61 -4.27
N MET A 69 -5.18 2.74 -4.92
CA MET A 69 -5.22 4.06 -4.31
C MET A 69 -6.55 4.73 -4.67
N TYR A 70 -7.37 4.97 -3.66
CA TYR A 70 -8.70 5.56 -3.78
C TYR A 70 -8.67 7.00 -3.33
N HIS A 71 -9.33 7.87 -4.10
CA HIS A 71 -9.80 9.13 -3.54
C HIS A 71 -10.99 8.82 -2.63
N MET A 72 -10.86 9.21 -1.36
CA MET A 72 -11.79 8.94 -0.29
C MET A 72 -12.07 10.25 0.46
N PRO A 73 -13.23 10.88 0.24
CA PRO A 73 -13.63 12.05 1.01
C PRO A 73 -13.56 11.73 2.51
N ARG A 74 -12.96 12.63 3.30
CA ARG A 74 -12.74 12.37 4.74
C ARG A 74 -14.00 11.99 5.51
N LYS A 75 -15.16 12.56 5.13
CA LYS A 75 -16.47 12.24 5.72
C LYS A 75 -16.91 10.78 5.52
N ASN A 76 -16.43 10.12 4.46
CA ASN A 76 -16.78 8.75 4.10
C ASN A 76 -15.77 7.73 4.65
N LEU A 77 -14.63 8.19 5.15
CA LEU A 77 -13.52 7.33 5.55
C LEU A 77 -13.92 6.31 6.64
N ALA A 78 -14.70 6.72 7.64
CA ALA A 78 -15.14 5.81 8.70
C ALA A 78 -15.97 4.65 8.13
N GLN A 79 -16.94 4.95 7.26
CA GLN A 79 -17.78 3.95 6.59
C GLN A 79 -16.94 3.05 5.66
N ALA A 80 -15.93 3.61 4.99
CA ALA A 80 -15.04 2.82 4.14
C ALA A 80 -14.21 1.82 4.95
N LEU A 81 -13.78 2.18 6.17
CA LEU A 81 -13.04 1.28 7.06
C LEU A 81 -13.93 0.16 7.61
N GLU A 82 -15.24 0.38 7.74
CA GLU A 82 -16.19 -0.67 8.13
C GLU A 82 -16.31 -1.79 7.08
N LEU A 83 -15.95 -1.52 5.82
CA LEU A 83 -15.89 -2.52 4.76
C LEU A 83 -14.64 -3.41 4.82
N ALA A 84 -13.60 -3.01 5.57
CA ALA A 84 -12.33 -3.74 5.59
C ALA A 84 -12.44 -5.17 6.15
N PRO A 85 -13.18 -5.46 7.24
CA PRO A 85 -13.44 -6.83 7.69
C PRO A 85 -14.23 -7.68 6.70
N GLU A 86 -15.20 -7.08 5.97
CA GLU A 86 -15.93 -7.78 4.90
C GLU A 86 -14.97 -8.20 3.79
N LEU A 87 -14.09 -7.28 3.35
CA LEU A 87 -13.07 -7.57 2.35
C LEU A 87 -12.11 -8.67 2.82
N ASP A 88 -11.58 -8.57 4.05
CA ASP A 88 -10.65 -9.56 4.60
C ASP A 88 -11.26 -10.96 4.62
N LYS A 89 -12.54 -11.06 5.01
CA LYS A 89 -13.26 -12.34 5.00
C LYS A 89 -13.32 -12.96 3.61
N LEU A 90 -13.63 -12.17 2.58
CA LEU A 90 -13.73 -12.64 1.20
C LEU A 90 -12.37 -13.07 0.64
N THR A 91 -11.31 -12.32 0.96
CA THR A 91 -9.97 -12.61 0.44
C THR A 91 -9.23 -13.70 1.21
N LYS A 92 -9.62 -13.97 2.47
CA LYS A 92 -8.97 -14.96 3.33
C LYS A 92 -9.04 -16.38 2.80
N ASN A 93 -10.16 -16.78 2.20
CA ASN A 93 -10.30 -18.13 1.60
C ASN A 93 -9.41 -18.33 0.39
N LEU A 94 -8.92 -17.23 -0.20
CA LEU A 94 -7.99 -17.22 -1.32
C LEU A 94 -6.53 -17.05 -0.86
N ASP A 95 -6.23 -17.16 0.44
CA ASP A 95 -4.90 -16.86 1.03
C ASP A 95 -4.34 -15.46 0.66
N VAL A 96 -5.22 -14.50 0.40
CA VAL A 96 -4.85 -13.12 0.12
C VAL A 96 -5.01 -12.28 1.37
N SER A 97 -3.89 -11.79 1.89
CA SER A 97 -3.86 -10.85 3.01
C SER A 97 -4.09 -9.43 2.51
N ILE A 98 -4.94 -8.68 3.22
CA ILE A 98 -5.19 -7.27 2.90
C ILE A 98 -4.64 -6.31 3.97
N GLY A 99 -4.54 -5.05 3.61
CA GLY A 99 -4.37 -3.97 4.57
C GLY A 99 -4.86 -2.64 4.01
N VAL A 100 -5.27 -1.75 4.90
CA VAL A 100 -5.74 -0.41 4.55
C VAL A 100 -4.80 0.62 5.15
N GLY A 101 -4.19 1.45 4.31
CA GLY A 101 -3.26 2.51 4.68
C GLY A 101 -3.89 3.89 4.52
N LEU A 102 -3.68 4.76 5.50
CA LEU A 102 -4.14 6.16 5.48
C LEU A 102 -2.98 7.14 5.58
N PRO A 103 -2.98 8.22 4.79
CA PRO A 103 -1.88 9.18 4.75
C PRO A 103 -1.79 9.95 6.06
N MET A 104 -0.57 10.03 6.59
CA MET A 104 -0.18 10.86 7.73
C MET A 104 0.76 11.99 7.29
N LEU A 105 1.57 11.73 6.26
CA LEU A 105 2.38 12.72 5.55
C LEU A 105 2.31 12.38 4.06
N ALA A 106 1.55 13.14 3.28
CA ALA A 106 1.46 12.97 1.83
C ALA A 106 1.02 14.28 1.17
N THR A 107 1.24 14.40 -0.13
CA THR A 107 0.73 15.54 -0.91
C THR A 107 -0.80 15.53 -1.04
N ASP A 108 -1.43 14.36 -0.93
CA ASP A 108 -2.88 14.19 -0.96
C ASP A 108 -3.37 13.40 0.26
N HIS A 109 -4.12 14.08 1.12
CA HIS A 109 -4.69 13.52 2.35
C HIS A 109 -6.14 13.01 2.17
N GLU A 110 -6.72 13.14 0.98
CA GLU A 110 -8.00 12.53 0.62
C GLU A 110 -7.79 11.19 -0.10
N MET A 111 -6.68 10.52 0.20
CA MET A 111 -6.34 9.21 -0.34
C MET A 111 -6.49 8.10 0.70
N MET A 112 -6.93 6.93 0.26
CA MET A 112 -6.93 5.69 1.02
C MET A 112 -6.28 4.60 0.16
N GLY A 113 -5.26 3.94 0.68
CA GLY A 113 -4.61 2.81 0.01
C GLY A 113 -5.16 1.49 0.52
N VAL A 114 -5.55 0.59 -0.39
CA VAL A 114 -5.80 -0.82 -0.08
C VAL A 114 -4.68 -1.63 -0.69
N VAL A 115 -4.00 -2.45 0.13
CA VAL A 115 -2.95 -3.35 -0.34
C VAL A 115 -3.41 -4.79 -0.23
N TYR A 116 -3.27 -5.53 -1.33
CA TYR A 116 -3.47 -6.97 -1.41
C TYR A 116 -2.09 -7.63 -1.53
N ARG A 117 -1.88 -8.74 -0.82
CA ARG A 117 -0.58 -9.41 -0.73
C ARG A 117 -0.71 -10.86 -1.18
N PHE A 118 0.08 -11.26 -2.18
CA PHE A 118 0.01 -12.55 -2.86
C PHE A 118 1.34 -13.30 -2.81
N ASN A 119 1.29 -14.62 -2.97
CA ASN A 119 2.43 -15.52 -2.80
C ASN A 119 3.41 -15.53 -3.98
N SER A 120 2.87 -15.29 -5.16
CA SER A 120 3.56 -15.34 -6.44
C SER A 120 2.68 -14.67 -7.48
N LEU A 121 3.20 -14.47 -8.70
CA LEU A 121 2.38 -14.00 -9.82
C LEU A 121 1.29 -15.01 -10.19
N ASP A 122 1.57 -16.31 -10.12
CA ASP A 122 0.57 -17.37 -10.36
C ASP A 122 -0.54 -17.33 -9.31
N HIS A 123 -0.19 -17.12 -8.05
CA HIS A 123 -1.19 -16.96 -6.99
C HIS A 123 -2.03 -15.69 -7.19
N TRP A 124 -1.39 -14.59 -7.60
CA TRP A 124 -2.11 -13.36 -7.94
C TRP A 124 -3.13 -13.59 -9.06
N GLY A 125 -2.74 -14.25 -10.16
CA GLY A 125 -3.64 -14.55 -11.27
C GLY A 125 -4.86 -15.36 -10.83
N THR A 126 -4.63 -16.50 -10.18
CA THR A 126 -5.72 -17.41 -9.75
C THR A 126 -6.64 -16.79 -8.70
N ALA A 127 -6.09 -16.01 -7.76
CA ALA A 127 -6.89 -15.31 -6.76
C ALA A 127 -7.73 -14.19 -7.38
N VAL A 128 -7.19 -13.42 -8.33
CA VAL A 128 -7.93 -12.36 -9.02
C VAL A 128 -9.03 -12.95 -9.91
N ASP A 129 -8.77 -14.05 -10.61
CA ASP A 129 -9.80 -14.75 -11.39
C ASP A 129 -10.97 -15.15 -10.47
N SER A 130 -10.66 -15.75 -9.31
CA SER A 130 -11.66 -16.15 -8.32
C SER A 130 -12.46 -14.95 -7.80
N MET A 131 -11.79 -13.85 -7.42
CA MET A 131 -12.46 -12.62 -6.96
C MET A 131 -13.34 -11.99 -8.05
N SER A 132 -12.93 -12.06 -9.32
CA SER A 132 -13.67 -11.47 -10.44
C SER A 132 -15.01 -12.14 -10.72
N GLN A 133 -15.14 -13.42 -10.35
CA GLN A 133 -16.35 -14.22 -10.52
C GLN A 133 -17.19 -14.30 -9.23
N ASP A 134 -16.71 -13.74 -8.12
CA ASP A 134 -17.40 -13.77 -6.84
C ASP A 134 -18.44 -12.63 -6.75
N PRO A 135 -19.75 -12.95 -6.72
CA PRO A 135 -20.79 -11.92 -6.62
C PRO A 135 -20.76 -11.16 -5.28
N GLU A 136 -20.30 -11.77 -4.18
CA GLU A 136 -20.15 -11.07 -2.91
C GLU A 136 -19.02 -10.03 -2.97
N PHE A 137 -17.91 -10.37 -3.64
CA PHE A 137 -16.83 -9.43 -3.91
C PHE A 137 -17.29 -8.28 -4.81
N ALA A 138 -18.01 -8.58 -5.89
CA ALA A 138 -18.58 -7.56 -6.77
C ALA A 138 -19.53 -6.61 -6.01
N ALA A 139 -20.41 -7.15 -5.17
CA ALA A 139 -21.31 -6.34 -4.35
C ALA A 139 -20.55 -5.44 -3.36
N LEU A 140 -19.45 -5.92 -2.75
CA LEU A 140 -18.61 -5.12 -1.88
C LEU A 140 -17.91 -3.98 -2.63
N VAL A 141 -17.43 -4.23 -3.85
CA VAL A 141 -16.85 -3.19 -4.72
C VAL A 141 -17.89 -2.11 -5.02
N GLU A 142 -19.14 -2.48 -5.32
CA GLU A 142 -20.21 -1.50 -5.55
C GLU A 142 -20.54 -0.67 -4.31
N LYS A 143 -20.56 -1.28 -3.11
CA LYS A 143 -20.67 -0.51 -1.85
C LYS A 143 -19.53 0.50 -1.74
N ALA A 144 -18.29 0.09 -2.00
CA ALA A 144 -17.12 0.96 -1.90
C ALA A 144 -17.13 2.09 -2.94
N ASN A 145 -17.64 1.85 -4.15
CA ASN A 145 -17.78 2.86 -5.21
C ASN A 145 -18.72 4.01 -4.83
N ASN A 146 -19.67 3.79 -3.91
CA ASN A 146 -20.53 4.85 -3.38
C ASN A 146 -19.81 5.74 -2.35
N LEU A 147 -18.67 5.30 -1.81
CA LEU A 147 -17.91 6.02 -0.79
C LEU A 147 -16.72 6.79 -1.37
N GLY A 148 -16.09 6.25 -2.41
CA GLY A 148 -14.94 6.87 -3.05
C GLY A 148 -14.69 6.30 -4.45
N ALA A 149 -13.64 6.78 -5.10
CA ALA A 149 -13.30 6.38 -6.47
C ALA A 149 -11.85 5.96 -6.54
N ILE A 150 -11.56 4.85 -7.24
CA ILE A 150 -10.18 4.48 -7.52
C ILE A 150 -9.52 5.54 -8.42
N LYS A 151 -8.29 5.93 -8.08
CA LYS A 151 -7.49 6.87 -8.86
C LYS A 151 -6.34 6.18 -9.58
N SER A 152 -5.72 5.20 -8.92
CA SER A 152 -4.63 4.44 -9.51
C SER A 152 -4.47 3.07 -8.85
N SER A 153 -3.75 2.20 -9.53
CA SER A 153 -3.29 0.93 -9.00
C SER A 153 -1.90 0.62 -9.49
N ARG A 154 -1.12 -0.10 -8.69
CA ARG A 154 0.21 -0.59 -9.07
C ARG A 154 0.50 -1.95 -8.43
N MET A 155 1.34 -2.73 -9.10
CA MET A 155 1.95 -3.92 -8.53
C MET A 155 3.38 -3.59 -8.09
N LEU A 156 3.74 -4.01 -6.89
CA LEU A 156 5.10 -3.98 -6.37
C LEU A 156 5.56 -5.42 -6.25
N MET A 157 6.72 -5.69 -6.81
CA MET A 157 7.36 -6.99 -6.82
C MET A 157 8.70 -6.87 -6.13
N HIS A 158 8.99 -7.79 -5.22
CA HIS A 158 10.36 -7.96 -4.77
C HIS A 158 11.14 -8.67 -5.90
N ILE A 159 12.08 -7.95 -6.50
CA ILE A 159 12.95 -8.43 -7.58
C ILE A 159 14.26 -8.92 -6.97
#